data_AF-A0A5N4B0Q6-F1
#
_entry.id   AF-A0A5N4B0Q6-F1
#
_cell.length_a   1.000
_cell.length_b   1.000
_cell.length_c   1.000
_cell.angle_alpha   90.00
_cell.angle_beta   90.00
_cell.angle_gamma   90.00
#
_symmetry.space_group_name_H-M   'P 1'
#
loop_
_entity.id
_entity.type
_entity.pdbx_description
1 polymer ?
#
loop_
_entity_poly.entity_id
_entity_poly.type
_entity_poly.pdbx_seq_one_letter_code
_entity_poly.pdbx_strand_id
1 'polypeptide(L)'
;MRVTIVCTLCYVLAVLVRDSSSRMLRSTENEAGCPDDDYKLYNDLLFTRRRNGLSNPMFHWSKGIVCFVISGNFTADEVLIIRTTLNTGFRQTCLKPTECVDCCDGDYIEISNNGMGCLTNAGHLGYRQDIFLGAGCVNRRAVLHLFLHSVGFLHEITNPDRDQYVDIIEDNIDPDQLYNFDKYSSQFVTSFGQPFDYCSIMQYSECAFSANGKKTIVPKWKPDCDMGKVESLSDIDIRKIDFCSAGTTEAPVEEVCATPFYRLAKDIRRPRKRNGLVDTEYRWKNATICYIITGTFTEEEQKTIRTSLATGFVGTCLRAIECKDCCGGDYVFIKNDEPGCLSPVGRVDGPQELNLGEGCTEKGTILHETLHAAGFTHEQNNPNRDDYVIVLEENVIPDELVNFEKFSPDYVTSFGAPYDVCSIMHYDECSFSVNGKKTLLPKEPPNCTMGFINELSPIDRLKVNLMYNCTDYLLDCD
;
A
#
# COMPACT_ATOMS: atom_id res chain seq x y z
N MET A 1 -84.32 -34.18 -51.74
CA MET A 1 -84.46 -34.35 -50.27
C MET A 1 -83.06 -34.26 -49.66
N ARG A 2 -82.71 -33.45 -48.66
CA ARG A 2 -83.43 -32.43 -47.84
C ARG A 2 -82.39 -31.36 -47.39
N VAL A 3 -82.76 -30.07 -47.36
CA VAL A 3 -82.40 -29.04 -46.32
C VAL A 3 -80.87 -28.70 -46.15
N THR A 4 -80.29 -27.65 -46.78
CA THR A 4 -79.99 -26.25 -46.28
C THR A 4 -79.09 -26.13 -45.02
N ILE A 5 -78.15 -25.18 -44.83
CA ILE A 5 -77.85 -23.82 -45.41
C ILE A 5 -76.31 -23.54 -45.35
N VAL A 6 -75.62 -23.01 -46.38
CA VAL A 6 -75.17 -21.61 -46.69
C VAL A 6 -74.24 -20.87 -45.69
N CYS A 7 -72.97 -20.62 -46.11
CA CYS A 7 -71.98 -19.58 -45.72
C CYS A 7 -71.54 -19.42 -44.22
N THR A 8 -70.34 -18.95 -43.85
CA THR A 8 -69.22 -18.27 -44.57
C THR A 8 -67.85 -18.53 -43.89
N LEU A 9 -66.75 -18.05 -44.51
CA LEU A 9 -65.43 -17.66 -43.94
C LEU A 9 -64.25 -18.67 -43.91
N CYS A 10 -63.52 -18.67 -45.04
CA CYS A 10 -62.05 -18.48 -45.16
C CYS A 10 -61.05 -19.52 -44.62
N TYR A 11 -60.66 -20.42 -45.54
CA TYR A 11 -59.29 -20.60 -46.09
C TYR A 11 -58.03 -20.41 -45.19
N VAL A 12 -57.32 -21.54 -45.02
CA VAL A 12 -55.92 -21.83 -45.45
C VAL A 12 -54.77 -21.07 -44.73
N LEU A 13 -53.90 -21.74 -43.94
CA LEU A 13 -52.82 -22.69 -44.27
C LEU A 13 -51.51 -22.07 -44.83
N ALA A 14 -50.44 -22.28 -44.05
CA ALA A 14 -49.04 -22.50 -44.44
C ALA A 14 -48.07 -21.33 -44.77
N VAL A 15 -47.07 -21.20 -43.88
CA VAL A 15 -45.61 -21.31 -44.17
C VAL A 15 -44.85 -20.11 -44.82
N LEU A 16 -44.00 -19.51 -43.96
CA LEU A 16 -42.68 -18.86 -44.18
C LEU A 16 -42.54 -17.42 -44.75
N VAL A 17 -41.47 -16.78 -44.23
CA VAL A 17 -40.66 -15.63 -44.73
C VAL A 17 -41.03 -14.19 -44.29
N ARG A 18 -40.07 -13.59 -43.55
CA ARG A 18 -39.73 -12.15 -43.35
C ARG A 18 -40.73 -11.16 -42.72
N ASP A 19 -40.33 -10.68 -41.54
CA ASP A 19 -39.96 -9.27 -41.27
C ASP A 19 -40.90 -8.13 -41.73
N SER A 20 -41.63 -7.53 -40.79
CA SER A 20 -41.46 -6.09 -40.42
C SER A 20 -42.56 -5.56 -39.47
N SER A 21 -42.10 -4.70 -38.54
CA SER A 21 -42.81 -3.60 -37.83
C SER A 21 -44.17 -3.78 -37.12
N SER A 22 -44.13 -3.38 -35.83
CA SER A 22 -45.16 -2.63 -35.08
C SER A 22 -46.29 -3.38 -34.34
N ARG A 23 -46.09 -3.59 -33.05
CA ARG A 23 -47.11 -3.20 -32.05
C ARG A 23 -46.47 -2.55 -30.82
N MET A 24 -46.34 -1.23 -30.91
CA MET A 24 -45.77 -0.37 -29.88
C MET A 24 -46.79 -0.13 -28.76
N LEU A 25 -46.48 -0.52 -27.52
CA LEU A 25 -47.19 -0.04 -26.32
C LEU A 25 -46.18 0.43 -25.26
N ARG A 26 -45.78 1.70 -25.43
CA ARG A 26 -45.31 2.65 -24.41
C ARG A 26 -44.24 2.20 -23.41
N SER A 27 -42.99 2.34 -23.89
CA SER A 27 -41.90 3.09 -23.22
C SER A 27 -42.08 3.51 -21.74
N THR A 28 -41.18 3.00 -20.91
CA THR A 28 -40.45 3.82 -19.93
C THR A 28 -38.95 3.54 -20.09
N GLU A 29 -38.28 4.49 -20.73
CA GLU A 29 -36.81 4.72 -20.75
C GLU A 29 -35.92 3.66 -21.45
N ASN A 30 -34.79 4.12 -21.98
CA ASN A 30 -33.97 3.40 -22.96
C ASN A 30 -32.86 2.57 -22.27
N GLU A 31 -32.93 1.24 -22.35
CA GLU A 31 -31.73 0.40 -22.25
C GLU A 31 -30.92 0.53 -23.55
N ALA A 32 -30.00 1.49 -23.59
CA ALA A 32 -28.99 1.54 -24.64
C ALA A 32 -28.00 0.39 -24.44
N GLY A 33 -28.05 -0.61 -25.32
CA GLY A 33 -27.07 -1.69 -25.35
C GLY A 33 -25.66 -1.18 -25.63
N CYS A 34 -24.66 -1.90 -25.12
CA CYS A 34 -23.25 -1.56 -25.24
C CYS A 34 -22.77 -1.55 -26.70
N PRO A 35 -22.30 -0.41 -27.25
CA PRO A 35 -21.65 -0.36 -28.55
C PRO A 35 -20.20 -0.88 -28.47
N ASP A 36 -19.75 -1.48 -29.56
CA ASP A 36 -18.65 -2.45 -29.64
C ASP A 36 -17.23 -1.79 -29.73
N ASP A 37 -17.02 -0.65 -29.06
CA ASP A 37 -16.05 0.36 -29.51
C ASP A 37 -14.65 0.38 -28.85
N ASP A 38 -14.39 -0.23 -27.67
CA ASP A 38 -13.12 0.00 -26.91
C ASP A 38 -12.39 -1.25 -26.36
N TYR A 39 -12.54 -2.44 -26.97
CA TYR A 39 -11.87 -3.67 -26.50
C TYR A 39 -10.33 -3.67 -26.50
N LYS A 40 -9.69 -2.63 -27.05
CA LYS A 40 -8.25 -2.62 -27.31
C LYS A 40 -7.38 -2.25 -26.11
N LEU A 41 -7.95 -1.60 -25.09
CA LEU A 41 -7.26 -1.16 -23.87
C LEU A 41 -7.68 -1.94 -22.62
N TYR A 42 -8.28 -3.13 -22.77
CA TYR A 42 -8.68 -3.93 -21.61
C TYR A 42 -7.68 -5.04 -21.25
N ASN A 43 -7.02 -5.65 -22.25
CA ASN A 43 -6.00 -6.70 -22.10
C ASN A 43 -4.61 -6.17 -22.48
N ASP A 44 -4.20 -5.05 -21.90
CA ASP A 44 -3.03 -4.27 -22.33
C ASP A 44 -1.76 -4.45 -21.48
N LEU A 45 -1.79 -5.36 -20.49
CA LEU A 45 -0.64 -5.69 -19.63
C LEU A 45 0.02 -7.03 -20.01
N LEU A 46 1.32 -7.00 -20.28
CA LEU A 46 2.08 -8.12 -20.88
C LEU A 46 2.41 -9.30 -19.94
N PHE A 47 2.59 -9.08 -18.63
CA PHE A 47 3.07 -10.12 -17.70
C PHE A 47 2.43 -10.05 -16.30
N THR A 48 1.81 -11.15 -15.86
CA THR A 48 1.18 -11.28 -14.53
C THR A 48 1.80 -12.36 -13.63
N ARG A 49 2.95 -12.95 -14.00
CA ARG A 49 3.58 -14.08 -13.28
C ARG A 49 4.68 -13.73 -12.25
N ARG A 50 4.97 -12.44 -12.06
CA ARG A 50 5.53 -11.87 -10.82
C ARG A 50 4.75 -10.59 -10.55
N ARG A 51 4.00 -10.53 -9.45
CA ARG A 51 2.99 -9.50 -9.20
C ARG A 51 3.66 -8.23 -8.66
N ASN A 52 3.82 -7.23 -9.52
CA ASN A 52 4.28 -5.89 -9.14
C ASN A 52 3.26 -4.85 -9.65
N GLY A 53 2.56 -4.24 -8.70
CA GLY A 53 1.90 -2.93 -8.78
C GLY A 53 2.46 -2.11 -7.62
N LEU A 54 2.56 -0.78 -7.76
CA LEU A 54 3.74 -0.12 -7.21
C LEU A 54 3.50 0.90 -6.10
N SER A 55 3.22 0.33 -4.93
CA SER A 55 3.65 0.88 -3.65
C SER A 55 5.18 0.83 -3.45
N ASN A 56 5.88 -0.12 -4.09
CA ASN A 56 7.32 -0.34 -3.92
C ASN A 56 8.18 0.68 -4.71
N PRO A 57 9.02 1.51 -4.05
CA PRO A 57 9.85 2.51 -4.71
C PRO A 57 10.88 1.97 -5.72
N MET A 58 11.25 0.68 -5.66
CA MET A 58 12.23 0.08 -6.58
C MET A 58 11.82 0.14 -8.06
N PHE A 59 10.52 0.27 -8.33
CA PHE A 59 9.96 0.29 -9.68
C PHE A 59 9.33 1.66 -10.03
N HIS A 60 9.67 2.71 -9.28
CA HIS A 60 9.37 4.09 -9.66
C HIS A 60 10.51 4.66 -10.50
N TRP A 61 10.18 5.48 -11.50
CA TRP A 61 11.17 6.15 -12.34
C TRP A 61 11.86 7.28 -11.57
N SER A 62 13.19 7.28 -11.57
CA SER A 62 13.94 8.23 -10.73
C SER A 62 13.72 9.69 -11.13
N LYS A 63 13.45 10.55 -10.14
CA LYS A 63 13.28 12.02 -10.31
C LYS A 63 12.15 12.43 -11.28
N GLY A 64 11.19 11.56 -11.55
CA GLY A 64 10.08 11.83 -12.47
C GLY A 64 10.49 11.98 -13.95
N ILE A 65 11.74 11.70 -14.32
CA ILE A 65 12.19 11.76 -15.71
C ILE A 65 12.05 10.37 -16.32
N VAL A 66 11.31 10.26 -17.42
CA VAL A 66 11.10 9.00 -18.13
C VAL A 66 11.63 9.13 -19.54
N CYS A 67 12.76 8.48 -19.78
CA CYS A 67 13.42 8.42 -21.07
C CYS A 67 12.59 7.55 -22.03
N PHE A 68 12.29 8.05 -23.23
CA PHE A 68 11.65 7.26 -24.28
C PHE A 68 12.30 7.43 -25.66
N VAL A 69 12.14 6.41 -26.49
CA VAL A 69 12.58 6.38 -27.90
C VAL A 69 11.45 5.85 -28.76
N ILE A 70 11.21 6.44 -29.93
CA ILE A 70 10.24 5.94 -30.92
C ILE A 70 11.00 5.13 -31.97
N SER A 71 10.96 3.80 -31.87
CA SER A 71 11.67 2.87 -32.78
C SER A 71 10.77 2.26 -33.86
N GLY A 72 9.44 2.27 -33.64
CA GLY A 72 8.47 1.66 -34.55
C GLY A 72 8.40 2.34 -35.92
N ASN A 73 7.92 1.59 -36.90
CA ASN A 73 7.68 2.08 -38.26
C ASN A 73 6.35 2.86 -38.32
N PHE A 74 6.31 4.00 -37.62
CA PHE A 74 5.17 4.90 -37.56
C PHE A 74 5.21 5.93 -38.71
N THR A 75 4.04 6.36 -39.17
CA THR A 75 3.92 7.52 -40.07
C THR A 75 4.30 8.82 -39.37
N ALA A 76 4.60 9.87 -40.14
CA ALA A 76 4.95 11.19 -39.57
C ALA A 76 3.85 11.77 -38.66
N ASP A 77 2.58 11.54 -39.01
CA ASP A 77 1.43 11.98 -38.23
C ASP A 77 1.29 11.17 -36.93
N GLU A 78 1.52 9.86 -36.96
CA GLU A 78 1.54 9.01 -35.76
C GLU A 78 2.68 9.40 -34.80
N VAL A 79 3.88 9.65 -35.31
CA VAL A 79 5.00 10.18 -34.49
C VAL A 79 4.65 11.54 -33.88
N LEU A 80 3.97 12.41 -34.63
CA LEU A 80 3.50 13.70 -34.13
C LEU A 80 2.44 13.51 -33.01
N ILE A 81 1.49 12.59 -33.17
CA ILE A 81 0.49 12.26 -32.13
C ILE A 81 1.17 11.75 -30.86
N ILE A 82 2.14 10.84 -30.97
CA ILE A 82 2.87 10.29 -29.81
C ILE A 82 3.62 11.43 -29.09
N ARG A 83 4.47 12.18 -29.81
CA ARG A 83 5.26 13.28 -29.22
C ARG A 83 4.38 14.37 -28.61
N THR A 84 3.35 14.83 -29.31
CA THR A 84 2.47 15.89 -28.80
C THR A 84 1.65 15.42 -27.62
N THR A 85 1.21 14.16 -27.59
CA THR A 85 0.47 13.59 -26.45
C THR A 85 1.35 13.52 -25.20
N LEU A 86 2.56 12.96 -25.30
CA LEU A 86 3.47 12.87 -24.16
C LEU A 86 3.92 14.26 -23.65
N ASN A 87 4.26 15.18 -24.57
CA ASN A 87 4.68 16.54 -24.20
C ASN A 87 3.56 17.40 -23.59
N THR A 88 2.30 17.18 -23.97
CA THR A 88 1.17 18.01 -23.49
C THR A 88 0.40 17.39 -22.34
N GLY A 89 0.20 16.06 -22.33
CA GLY A 89 -0.58 15.37 -21.31
C GLY A 89 0.01 15.49 -19.92
N PHE A 90 1.33 15.32 -19.80
CA PHE A 90 2.05 15.37 -18.53
C PHE A 90 2.53 16.78 -18.14
N ARG A 91 2.10 17.83 -18.86
CA ARG A 91 2.57 19.21 -18.67
C ARG A 91 2.27 19.76 -17.27
N GLN A 92 1.14 19.38 -16.68
CA GLN A 92 0.69 19.81 -15.35
C GLN A 92 1.18 18.89 -14.21
N THR A 93 1.83 17.79 -14.54
CA THR A 93 2.41 16.84 -13.55
C THR A 93 3.89 17.14 -13.32
N CYS A 94 4.53 16.53 -12.32
CA CYS A 94 5.99 16.50 -12.19
C CYS A 94 6.67 15.38 -12.99
N LEU A 95 5.91 14.46 -13.61
CA LEU A 95 6.41 13.51 -14.61
C LEU A 95 6.88 14.25 -15.88
N LYS A 96 8.03 13.86 -16.42
CA LYS A 96 8.69 14.46 -17.60
C LYS A 96 9.11 13.37 -18.60
N PRO A 97 8.19 12.93 -19.47
CA PRO A 97 8.53 12.15 -20.65
C PRO A 97 9.56 12.92 -21.48
N THR A 98 10.72 12.32 -21.73
CA THR A 98 11.83 12.95 -22.45
C THR A 98 12.30 12.04 -23.57
N GLU A 99 12.28 12.56 -24.81
CA GLU A 99 12.79 11.81 -25.96
C GLU A 99 14.32 11.78 -25.94
N CYS A 100 14.90 10.58 -25.92
CA CYS A 100 16.33 10.37 -25.68
C CYS A 100 17.15 10.23 -26.97
N VAL A 101 18.35 10.80 -26.97
CA VAL A 101 19.28 10.80 -28.11
C VAL A 101 20.34 9.70 -27.99
N ASP A 102 20.85 9.43 -26.79
CA ASP A 102 21.81 8.37 -26.49
C ASP A 102 21.22 7.41 -25.44
N CYS A 103 20.65 6.29 -25.88
CA CYS A 103 19.95 5.31 -25.03
C CYS A 103 20.87 4.24 -24.39
N CYS A 104 22.19 4.40 -24.47
CA CYS A 104 23.16 3.37 -24.09
C CYS A 104 23.53 3.34 -22.60
N ASP A 105 23.24 4.41 -21.84
CA ASP A 105 23.76 4.64 -20.48
C ASP A 105 22.68 4.66 -19.37
N GLY A 106 21.45 4.20 -19.65
CA GLY A 106 20.37 4.18 -18.64
C GLY A 106 19.09 3.47 -19.06
N ASP A 107 18.10 3.49 -18.17
CA ASP A 107 16.81 2.84 -18.35
C ASP A 107 15.87 3.68 -19.24
N TYR A 108 15.11 3.05 -20.15
CA TYR A 108 14.24 3.73 -21.10
C TYR A 108 13.04 2.92 -21.62
N ILE A 109 12.05 3.63 -22.13
CA ILE A 109 10.87 3.09 -22.81
C ILE A 109 11.10 3.09 -24.33
N GLU A 110 10.98 1.95 -24.99
CA GLU A 110 10.91 1.88 -26.45
C GLU A 110 9.45 1.81 -26.93
N ILE A 111 9.02 2.81 -27.69
CA ILE A 111 7.70 2.87 -28.31
C ILE A 111 7.79 2.29 -29.72
N SER A 112 7.11 1.16 -29.96
CA SER A 112 7.14 0.46 -31.25
C SER A 112 5.77 -0.04 -31.69
N ASN A 113 5.62 -0.39 -32.97
CA ASN A 113 4.41 -1.02 -33.53
C ASN A 113 4.63 -2.49 -33.92
N ASN A 114 5.69 -3.12 -33.40
CA ASN A 114 6.06 -4.50 -33.72
C ASN A 114 5.31 -5.56 -32.87
N GLY A 115 4.41 -5.13 -31.98
CA GLY A 115 3.65 -5.97 -31.06
C GLY A 115 2.18 -6.20 -31.47
N MET A 116 1.54 -7.18 -30.85
CA MET A 116 0.12 -7.52 -31.11
C MET A 116 -0.83 -6.67 -30.26
N GLY A 117 -1.25 -5.51 -30.76
CA GLY A 117 -2.27 -4.67 -30.11
C GLY A 117 -1.71 -3.48 -29.33
N CYS A 118 -2.45 -3.01 -28.34
CA CYS A 118 -2.08 -1.88 -27.48
C CYS A 118 -1.57 -2.49 -26.16
N LEU A 119 -0.26 -2.60 -25.93
CA LEU A 119 0.29 -3.40 -24.82
C LEU A 119 1.50 -2.73 -24.14
N THR A 120 1.70 -2.92 -22.84
CA THR A 120 2.94 -2.56 -22.12
C THR A 120 3.12 -3.36 -20.81
N ASN A 121 4.11 -2.99 -19.99
CA ASN A 121 4.33 -3.48 -18.64
C ASN A 121 3.92 -2.42 -17.60
N ALA A 122 3.59 -2.88 -16.38
CA ALA A 122 3.36 -1.99 -15.25
C ALA A 122 4.70 -1.60 -14.57
N GLY A 123 5.02 -0.31 -14.56
CA GLY A 123 6.14 0.27 -13.80
C GLY A 123 7.53 0.18 -14.44
N HIS A 124 8.53 0.67 -13.69
CA HIS A 124 9.92 0.63 -14.09
C HIS A 124 10.53 -0.75 -13.84
N LEU A 125 10.94 -1.45 -14.91
CA LEU A 125 11.53 -2.79 -14.86
C LEU A 125 13.07 -2.80 -14.95
N GLY A 126 13.69 -1.65 -15.24
CA GLY A 126 15.11 -1.53 -15.54
C GLY A 126 15.47 -1.86 -16.99
N TYR A 127 16.57 -1.29 -17.46
CA TYR A 127 17.04 -1.33 -18.85
C TYR A 127 15.97 -0.85 -19.85
N ARG A 128 15.70 -1.64 -20.89
CA ARG A 128 14.68 -1.36 -21.91
C ARG A 128 13.37 -2.02 -21.53
N GLN A 129 12.28 -1.26 -21.57
CA GLN A 129 10.91 -1.79 -21.54
C GLN A 129 10.08 -1.23 -22.70
N ASP A 130 9.12 -2.00 -23.21
CA ASP A 130 8.39 -1.66 -24.44
C ASP A 130 6.97 -1.10 -24.17
N ILE A 131 6.56 -0.12 -24.97
CA ILE A 131 5.15 0.20 -25.25
C ILE A 131 4.86 -0.18 -26.70
N PHE A 132 3.89 -1.06 -26.90
CA PHE A 132 3.40 -1.47 -28.21
C PHE A 132 2.15 -0.67 -28.59
N LEU A 133 2.28 0.14 -29.65
CA LEU A 133 1.17 0.85 -30.29
C LEU A 133 0.84 0.19 -31.63
N GLY A 134 0.09 -0.90 -31.59
CA GLY A 134 -0.44 -1.58 -32.77
C GLY A 134 -1.52 -0.79 -33.52
N ALA A 135 -2.18 -1.45 -34.47
CA ALA A 135 -3.14 -0.82 -35.38
C ALA A 135 -4.34 -0.17 -34.65
N GLY A 136 -4.40 1.17 -34.71
CA GLY A 136 -5.42 1.99 -34.05
C GLY A 136 -5.11 2.38 -32.59
N CYS A 137 -3.94 2.00 -32.06
CA CYS A 137 -3.48 2.40 -30.73
C CYS A 137 -2.83 3.81 -30.72
N VAL A 138 -2.49 4.38 -31.88
CA VAL A 138 -1.88 5.72 -31.96
C VAL A 138 -2.97 6.79 -31.89
N ASN A 139 -3.52 6.97 -30.70
CA ASN A 139 -4.46 8.03 -30.35
C ASN A 139 -4.13 8.60 -28.96
N ARG A 140 -4.69 9.76 -28.62
CA ARG A 140 -4.35 10.46 -27.38
C ARG A 140 -4.64 9.63 -26.12
N ARG A 141 -5.80 8.96 -26.06
CA ARG A 141 -6.22 8.13 -24.92
C ARG A 141 -5.24 6.98 -24.69
N ALA A 142 -5.02 6.16 -25.72
CA ALA A 142 -4.15 4.98 -25.64
C ALA A 142 -2.68 5.33 -25.35
N VAL A 143 -2.15 6.42 -25.92
CA VAL A 143 -0.77 6.86 -25.63
C VAL A 143 -0.61 7.30 -24.17
N LEU A 144 -1.59 8.02 -23.59
CA LEU A 144 -1.55 8.39 -22.16
C LEU A 144 -1.71 7.17 -21.24
N HIS A 145 -2.66 6.29 -21.56
CA HIS A 145 -3.00 5.09 -20.79
C HIS A 145 -1.81 4.13 -20.66
N LEU A 146 -1.21 3.74 -21.79
CA LEU A 146 -0.05 2.86 -21.80
C LEU A 146 1.19 3.53 -21.19
N PHE A 147 1.37 4.84 -21.36
CA PHE A 147 2.46 5.53 -20.67
C PHE A 147 2.26 5.53 -19.15
N LEU A 148 1.02 5.66 -18.66
CA LEU A 148 0.72 5.54 -17.24
C LEU A 148 0.99 4.14 -16.67
N HIS A 149 0.59 3.08 -17.39
CA HIS A 149 1.01 1.73 -17.01
C HIS A 149 2.54 1.62 -16.89
N SER A 150 3.27 2.09 -17.89
CA SER A 150 4.74 2.02 -17.91
C SER A 150 5.45 2.77 -16.76
N VAL A 151 4.75 3.66 -16.06
CA VAL A 151 5.28 4.36 -14.86
C VAL A 151 4.69 3.88 -13.54
N GLY A 152 3.79 2.89 -13.56
CA GLY A 152 3.37 2.11 -12.38
C GLY A 152 1.87 2.11 -12.06
N PHE A 153 1.05 2.74 -12.91
CA PHE A 153 -0.40 2.79 -12.74
C PHE A 153 -1.06 1.48 -13.21
N LEU A 154 -2.20 1.18 -12.61
CA LEU A 154 -3.05 0.04 -12.96
C LEU A 154 -4.48 0.55 -13.20
N HIS A 155 -5.34 -0.29 -13.78
CA HIS A 155 -6.72 0.11 -14.07
C HIS A 155 -7.47 0.52 -12.80
N GLU A 156 -8.26 1.59 -12.86
CA GLU A 156 -9.01 2.07 -11.68
C GLU A 156 -10.02 1.01 -11.19
N ILE A 157 -10.52 0.16 -12.10
CA ILE A 157 -11.36 -1.00 -11.79
C ILE A 157 -10.65 -2.14 -11.03
N THR A 158 -9.37 -2.01 -10.72
CA THR A 158 -8.64 -2.97 -9.88
C THR A 158 -8.40 -2.44 -8.46
N ASN A 159 -8.91 -1.23 -8.16
CA ASN A 159 -8.84 -0.57 -6.86
C ASN A 159 -9.52 -1.44 -5.76
N PRO A 160 -8.88 -1.64 -4.58
CA PRO A 160 -9.41 -2.44 -3.47
C PRO A 160 -10.82 -2.03 -3.02
N ASP A 161 -11.13 -0.73 -3.09
CA ASP A 161 -12.36 -0.12 -2.61
C ASP A 161 -13.43 0.05 -3.71
N ARG A 162 -13.17 -0.38 -4.95
CA ARG A 162 -14.08 -0.14 -6.09
C ARG A 162 -15.53 -0.57 -5.85
N ASP A 163 -15.77 -1.60 -5.04
CA ASP A 163 -17.11 -2.10 -4.71
C ASP A 163 -17.96 -1.08 -3.92
N GLN A 164 -17.34 -0.05 -3.36
CA GLN A 164 -18.06 1.10 -2.78
C GLN A 164 -18.62 2.04 -3.87
N TYR A 165 -18.08 1.99 -5.09
CA TYR A 165 -18.30 2.97 -6.17
C TYR A 165 -18.97 2.37 -7.41
N VAL A 166 -18.69 1.11 -7.74
CA VAL A 166 -19.26 0.39 -8.88
C VAL A 166 -19.78 -0.98 -8.44
N ASP A 167 -20.81 -1.48 -9.13
CA ASP A 167 -21.20 -2.88 -9.10
C ASP A 167 -20.65 -3.58 -10.35
N ILE A 168 -20.02 -4.74 -10.14
CA ILE A 168 -19.56 -5.62 -11.21
C ILE A 168 -20.65 -6.67 -11.49
N ILE A 169 -21.13 -6.72 -12.73
CA ILE A 169 -22.21 -7.62 -13.14
C ILE A 169 -21.59 -8.85 -13.81
N GLU A 170 -21.16 -9.82 -13.00
CA GLU A 170 -20.48 -11.05 -13.45
C GLU A 170 -21.28 -11.83 -14.52
N ASP A 171 -22.61 -11.87 -14.42
CA ASP A 171 -23.51 -12.49 -15.41
C ASP A 171 -23.42 -11.88 -16.83
N ASN A 172 -22.85 -10.67 -16.97
CA ASN A 172 -22.66 -10.00 -18.25
C ASN A 172 -21.22 -10.09 -18.77
N ILE A 173 -20.26 -10.57 -17.97
CA ILE A 173 -18.84 -10.63 -18.32
C ILE A 173 -18.55 -11.94 -19.09
N ASP A 174 -17.67 -11.89 -20.09
CA ASP A 174 -17.10 -13.08 -20.72
C ASP A 174 -16.38 -13.94 -19.66
N PRO A 175 -16.80 -15.21 -19.44
CA PRO A 175 -16.21 -16.07 -18.40
C PRO A 175 -14.69 -16.22 -18.50
N ASP A 176 -14.11 -16.17 -19.71
CA ASP A 176 -12.66 -16.25 -19.91
C ASP A 176 -11.94 -14.93 -19.54
N GLN A 177 -12.67 -13.85 -19.27
CA GLN A 177 -12.16 -12.49 -19.00
C GLN A 177 -12.45 -12.01 -17.57
N LEU A 178 -13.11 -12.80 -16.71
CA LEU A 178 -13.43 -12.45 -15.32
C LEU A 178 -12.21 -11.98 -14.52
N TYR A 179 -11.02 -12.55 -14.76
CA TYR A 179 -9.78 -12.20 -14.07
C TYR A 179 -9.36 -10.73 -14.26
N ASN A 180 -9.83 -10.04 -15.32
CA ASN A 180 -9.54 -8.62 -15.54
C ASN A 180 -10.28 -7.70 -14.57
N PHE A 181 -11.28 -8.23 -13.85
CA PHE A 181 -11.99 -7.53 -12.80
C PHE A 181 -11.45 -7.86 -11.40
N ASP A 182 -10.46 -8.76 -11.27
CA ASP A 182 -9.86 -9.06 -9.97
C ASP A 182 -9.26 -7.80 -9.35
N LYS A 183 -9.60 -7.54 -8.08
CA LYS A 183 -8.98 -6.44 -7.32
C LYS A 183 -7.55 -6.80 -6.97
N TYR A 184 -6.65 -5.85 -7.08
CA TYR A 184 -5.38 -5.95 -6.38
C TYR A 184 -5.60 -5.72 -4.87
N SER A 185 -4.77 -6.35 -4.04
CA SER A 185 -4.68 -6.01 -2.62
C SER A 185 -4.06 -4.62 -2.46
N SER A 186 -4.49 -3.86 -1.47
CA SER A 186 -3.93 -2.53 -1.10
C SER A 186 -2.42 -2.57 -0.77
N GLN A 187 -1.85 -3.76 -0.59
CA GLN A 187 -0.40 -3.97 -0.50
C GLN A 187 0.33 -3.67 -1.83
N PHE A 188 -0.35 -3.85 -2.97
CA PHE A 188 0.20 -3.72 -4.33
C PHE A 188 -0.38 -2.54 -5.12
N VAL A 189 -1.41 -1.86 -4.60
CA VAL A 189 -1.96 -0.65 -5.23
C VAL A 189 -2.26 0.38 -4.17
N THR A 190 -1.77 1.60 -4.38
CA THR A 190 -2.15 2.76 -3.58
C THR A 190 -3.01 3.67 -4.44
N SER A 191 -4.09 4.20 -3.87
CA SER A 191 -4.85 5.29 -4.48
C SER A 191 -4.16 6.65 -4.31
N PHE A 192 -3.01 6.70 -3.62
CA PHE A 192 -2.39 7.90 -3.07
C PHE A 192 -3.39 8.74 -2.25
N GLY A 193 -4.28 8.03 -1.56
CA GLY A 193 -5.43 8.55 -0.81
C GLY A 193 -6.41 9.40 -1.64
N GLN A 194 -6.33 9.33 -2.98
CA GLN A 194 -7.32 9.97 -3.84
C GLN A 194 -8.62 9.15 -3.86
N PRO A 195 -9.79 9.80 -3.99
CA PRO A 195 -11.05 9.08 -4.18
C PRO A 195 -11.04 8.28 -5.49
N PHE A 196 -11.90 7.28 -5.57
CA PHE A 196 -12.11 6.49 -6.79
C PHE A 196 -12.51 7.39 -7.96
N ASP A 197 -11.84 7.22 -9.09
CA ASP A 197 -11.96 8.12 -10.23
C ASP A 197 -12.67 7.46 -11.42
N TYR A 198 -13.99 7.66 -11.52
CA TYR A 198 -14.79 7.26 -12.67
C TYR A 198 -14.28 7.83 -14.01
N CYS A 199 -13.55 8.95 -13.96
CA CYS A 199 -13.08 9.71 -15.10
C CYS A 199 -11.58 9.57 -15.33
N SER A 200 -10.94 8.61 -14.67
CA SER A 200 -9.53 8.30 -14.88
C SER A 200 -9.31 7.83 -16.32
N ILE A 201 -8.19 8.23 -16.90
CA ILE A 201 -7.72 7.66 -18.17
C ILE A 201 -7.56 6.13 -18.06
N MET A 202 -7.28 5.62 -16.84
CA MET A 202 -7.08 4.20 -16.50
C MET A 202 -8.40 3.45 -16.20
N GLN A 203 -9.56 4.10 -16.28
CA GLN A 203 -10.84 3.45 -16.01
C GLN A 203 -11.37 2.70 -17.25
N TYR A 204 -11.93 1.51 -17.02
CA TYR A 204 -12.67 0.73 -18.02
C TYR A 204 -14.01 1.38 -18.35
N SER A 205 -14.54 1.11 -19.55
CA SER A 205 -15.90 1.52 -19.89
C SER A 205 -16.94 0.65 -19.17
N GLU A 206 -18.17 1.16 -19.04
CA GLU A 206 -19.31 0.42 -18.46
C GLU A 206 -19.59 -0.93 -19.14
N CYS A 207 -19.01 -1.16 -20.31
CA CYS A 207 -19.24 -2.28 -21.22
C CYS A 207 -18.01 -3.20 -21.38
N ALA A 208 -16.94 -3.00 -20.60
CA ALA A 208 -15.71 -3.78 -20.73
C ALA A 208 -15.97 -5.29 -20.61
N PHE A 209 -15.43 -6.08 -21.55
CA PHE A 209 -15.60 -7.53 -21.60
C PHE A 209 -17.06 -8.06 -21.58
N SER A 210 -18.03 -7.29 -22.09
CA SER A 210 -19.42 -7.74 -22.15
C SER A 210 -19.60 -8.93 -23.11
N ALA A 211 -20.11 -10.04 -22.60
CA ALA A 211 -20.44 -11.23 -23.40
C ALA A 211 -21.81 -11.12 -24.11
N ASN A 212 -22.65 -10.17 -23.69
CA ASN A 212 -24.07 -10.15 -24.06
C ASN A 212 -24.61 -8.75 -24.44
N GLY A 213 -23.71 -7.76 -24.62
CA GLY A 213 -24.06 -6.40 -25.00
C GLY A 213 -24.71 -5.57 -23.88
N LYS A 214 -24.66 -6.03 -22.63
CA LYS A 214 -25.09 -5.29 -21.44
C LYS A 214 -23.90 -4.83 -20.61
N LYS A 215 -24.13 -3.82 -19.76
CA LYS A 215 -23.12 -3.25 -18.88
C LYS A 215 -22.56 -4.30 -17.91
N THR A 216 -21.23 -4.37 -17.83
CA THR A 216 -20.47 -5.20 -16.89
C THR A 216 -20.05 -4.41 -15.66
N ILE A 217 -19.97 -3.08 -15.78
CA ILE A 217 -19.68 -2.15 -14.68
C ILE A 217 -20.84 -1.16 -14.61
N VAL A 218 -21.48 -1.05 -13.44
CA VAL A 218 -22.56 -0.08 -13.17
C VAL A 218 -22.12 0.88 -12.06
N PRO A 219 -21.98 2.18 -12.32
CA PRO A 219 -21.59 3.14 -11.29
C PRO A 219 -22.73 3.44 -10.32
N LYS A 220 -22.43 3.44 -9.01
CA LYS A 220 -23.39 3.66 -7.92
C LYS A 220 -23.86 5.12 -7.83
N TRP A 221 -23.02 6.04 -8.28
CA TRP A 221 -23.33 7.44 -8.46
C TRP A 221 -23.08 7.83 -9.90
N LYS A 222 -23.95 8.67 -10.47
CA LYS A 222 -23.83 9.12 -11.86
C LYS A 222 -22.50 9.89 -12.05
N PRO A 223 -21.57 9.42 -12.90
CA PRO A 223 -20.37 10.16 -13.24
C PRO A 223 -20.68 11.42 -14.06
N ASP A 224 -19.78 12.39 -14.03
CA ASP A 224 -19.79 13.59 -14.86
C ASP A 224 -19.04 13.43 -16.20
N CYS A 225 -18.59 12.21 -16.50
CA CYS A 225 -17.90 11.80 -17.71
C CYS A 225 -18.46 10.50 -18.30
N ASP A 226 -18.13 10.22 -19.56
CA ASP A 226 -18.32 8.90 -20.17
C ASP A 226 -17.18 7.98 -19.71
N MET A 227 -17.46 7.08 -18.75
CA MET A 227 -16.49 6.13 -18.21
C MET A 227 -15.79 5.35 -19.33
N GLY A 228 -14.47 5.29 -19.27
CA GLY A 228 -13.64 4.63 -20.28
C GLY A 228 -13.61 5.31 -21.65
N LYS A 229 -14.05 6.56 -21.80
CA LYS A 229 -13.98 7.32 -23.06
C LYS A 229 -13.24 8.66 -22.97
N VAL A 230 -12.67 8.98 -21.81
CA VAL A 230 -11.88 10.20 -21.60
C VAL A 230 -10.59 10.21 -22.42
N GLU A 231 -10.20 11.37 -22.94
CA GLU A 231 -8.98 11.58 -23.76
C GLU A 231 -7.89 12.41 -23.06
N SER A 232 -8.06 12.69 -21.77
CA SER A 232 -7.13 13.45 -20.95
C SER A 232 -7.01 12.81 -19.57
N LEU A 233 -5.88 13.07 -18.92
CA LEU A 233 -5.72 12.82 -17.49
C LEU A 233 -6.80 13.61 -16.73
N SER A 234 -7.43 12.99 -15.75
CA SER A 234 -8.29 13.69 -14.79
C SER A 234 -7.45 14.51 -13.79
N ASP A 235 -8.10 15.36 -13.00
CA ASP A 235 -7.44 16.02 -11.88
C ASP A 235 -6.95 15.02 -10.80
N ILE A 236 -7.56 13.83 -10.71
CA ILE A 236 -7.14 12.75 -9.80
C ILE A 236 -5.93 12.02 -10.38
N ASP A 237 -5.93 11.70 -11.69
CA ASP A 237 -4.77 11.12 -12.38
C ASP A 237 -3.54 12.02 -12.17
N ILE A 238 -3.67 13.33 -12.44
CA ILE A 238 -2.60 14.32 -12.25
C ILE A 238 -2.05 14.27 -10.82
N ARG A 239 -2.92 14.29 -9.81
CA ARG A 239 -2.50 14.21 -8.40
C ARG A 239 -1.79 12.88 -8.07
N LYS A 240 -2.35 11.74 -8.49
CA LYS A 240 -1.71 10.42 -8.28
C LYS A 240 -0.31 10.37 -8.93
N ILE A 241 -0.14 10.95 -10.12
CA ILE A 241 1.17 11.02 -10.83
C ILE A 241 2.19 11.86 -10.05
N ASP A 242 1.74 12.95 -9.42
CA ASP A 242 2.62 13.84 -8.68
C ASP A 242 3.18 13.19 -7.40
N PHE A 243 2.40 12.35 -6.72
CA PHE A 243 2.90 11.52 -5.61
C PHE A 243 3.89 10.45 -6.09
N CYS A 244 3.62 9.84 -7.25
CA CYS A 244 4.49 8.82 -7.83
C CYS A 244 5.85 9.37 -8.32
N SER A 245 5.90 10.62 -8.79
CA SER A 245 7.08 11.17 -9.51
C SER A 245 7.98 12.07 -8.66
N ALA A 246 7.46 12.63 -7.55
CA ALA A 246 8.24 13.49 -6.66
C ALA A 246 9.11 12.72 -5.66
N GLY A 247 8.88 11.41 -5.48
CA GLY A 247 9.47 10.64 -4.37
C GLY A 247 8.95 11.08 -2.99
N THR A 248 7.90 11.90 -2.96
CA THR A 248 7.22 12.38 -1.75
C THR A 248 5.93 11.59 -1.56
N THR A 249 5.85 10.81 -0.48
CA THR A 249 4.78 9.85 -0.20
C THR A 249 3.45 10.46 0.23
N GLU A 250 3.30 11.79 0.27
CA GLU A 250 2.25 12.43 1.07
C GLU A 250 1.43 13.48 0.29
N ALA A 251 0.16 13.14 0.06
CA ALA A 251 -0.94 14.09 0.06
C ALA A 251 -1.57 14.09 1.46
N PRO A 252 -2.17 15.20 1.93
CA PRO A 252 -2.98 15.17 3.14
C PRO A 252 -4.31 14.45 2.85
N VAL A 253 -4.49 13.27 3.44
CA VAL A 253 -5.72 12.47 3.32
C VAL A 253 -6.11 11.95 4.70
N GLU A 254 -7.41 11.93 5.00
CA GLU A 254 -7.93 11.29 6.21
C GLU A 254 -7.45 9.83 6.28
N GLU A 255 -6.71 9.49 7.32
CA GLU A 255 -5.90 8.27 7.32
C GLU A 255 -6.71 6.98 7.42
N VAL A 256 -6.73 6.31 6.26
CA VAL A 256 -7.02 4.89 6.13
C VAL A 256 -5.73 4.13 6.39
N CYS A 257 -5.61 3.64 7.61
CA CYS A 257 -4.57 2.75 8.06
C CYS A 257 -4.51 1.43 7.28
N ALA A 258 -3.33 1.01 6.86
CA ALA A 258 -3.15 -0.30 6.24
C ALA A 258 -3.32 -1.42 7.30
N THR A 259 -4.16 -2.43 7.00
CA THR A 259 -4.33 -3.62 7.84
C THR A 259 -4.13 -4.92 7.05
N PRO A 260 -3.50 -5.95 7.64
CA PRO A 260 -2.31 -5.85 8.49
C PRO A 260 -1.20 -6.78 7.99
N PHE A 261 0.05 -6.31 7.92
CA PHE A 261 1.18 -7.24 8.07
C PHE A 261 1.37 -7.43 9.57
N TYR A 262 1.01 -8.62 10.05
CA TYR A 262 1.09 -8.99 11.46
C TYR A 262 2.56 -9.06 11.94
N ARG A 263 3.18 -7.91 12.26
CA ARG A 263 4.26 -7.86 13.26
C ARG A 263 3.61 -8.16 14.61
N LEU A 264 3.48 -9.46 14.93
CA LEU A 264 2.85 -9.95 16.15
C LEU A 264 3.70 -9.60 17.38
N ALA A 265 3.52 -8.41 17.92
CA ALA A 265 3.90 -8.07 19.30
C ALA A 265 2.86 -8.66 20.27
N LYS A 266 2.88 -9.98 20.46
CA LYS A 266 2.01 -10.68 21.42
C LYS A 266 2.69 -10.89 22.78
N ASP A 267 2.84 -9.80 23.51
CA ASP A 267 3.30 -9.83 24.91
C ASP A 267 2.23 -10.30 25.89
N ILE A 268 1.81 -11.56 25.77
CA ILE A 268 0.94 -12.20 26.77
C ILE A 268 1.76 -12.66 27.97
N ARG A 269 2.09 -11.72 28.85
CA ARG A 269 2.18 -11.95 30.31
C ARG A 269 2.00 -10.64 31.09
N ARG A 270 0.78 -10.45 31.63
CA ARG A 270 0.44 -9.39 32.60
C ARG A 270 1.37 -9.53 33.84
N PRO A 271 1.92 -8.43 34.40
CA PRO A 271 1.08 -7.36 34.90
C PRO A 271 1.58 -5.92 34.64
N ARG A 272 0.73 -5.15 33.97
CA ARG A 272 0.19 -3.92 34.56
C ARG A 272 1.18 -2.90 35.22
N LYS A 273 1.87 -2.11 34.37
CA LYS A 273 1.47 -0.72 34.02
C LYS A 273 2.45 0.55 34.18
N ARG A 274 3.34 0.98 33.21
CA ARG A 274 3.67 2.33 32.50
C ARG A 274 4.95 2.12 31.61
N ASN A 275 5.63 3.13 31.02
CA ASN A 275 6.87 2.93 30.19
C ASN A 275 8.26 3.13 30.91
N GLY A 276 9.01 2.04 31.23
CA GLY A 276 10.29 2.04 31.98
C GLY A 276 10.27 1.56 33.46
N LEU A 277 10.21 0.25 33.74
CA LEU A 277 9.99 -0.38 35.08
C LEU A 277 10.53 0.40 36.30
N VAL A 278 9.64 0.75 37.26
CA VAL A 278 10.02 1.44 38.51
C VAL A 278 10.95 0.57 39.33
N ASP A 279 10.59 -0.70 39.48
CA ASP A 279 11.34 -1.66 40.28
C ASP A 279 12.75 -1.88 39.69
N THR A 280 13.74 -1.61 40.53
CA THR A 280 15.16 -1.72 40.23
C THR A 280 15.63 -3.16 40.00
N GLU A 281 14.91 -4.17 40.50
CA GLU A 281 15.33 -5.57 40.35
C GLU A 281 15.35 -6.03 38.88
N TYR A 282 14.47 -5.48 38.03
CA TYR A 282 14.42 -5.76 36.60
C TYR A 282 15.44 -4.98 35.76
N ARG A 283 16.35 -4.21 36.37
CA ARG A 283 17.38 -3.46 35.62
C ARG A 283 18.57 -4.36 35.31
N TRP A 284 19.16 -4.17 34.13
CA TRP A 284 20.42 -4.81 33.78
C TRP A 284 21.58 -4.24 34.58
N LYS A 285 22.38 -5.13 35.19
CA LYS A 285 23.57 -4.76 35.96
C LYS A 285 24.52 -3.97 35.06
N ASN A 286 25.04 -2.85 35.56
CA ASN A 286 25.92 -1.92 34.83
C ASN A 286 25.34 -1.46 33.48
N ALA A 287 24.01 -1.35 33.34
CA ALA A 287 23.35 -1.00 32.08
C ALA A 287 23.82 -1.86 30.89
N THR A 288 24.09 -3.14 31.12
CA THR A 288 24.68 -4.03 30.11
C THR A 288 23.78 -5.24 29.85
N ILE A 289 23.18 -5.29 28.66
CA ILE A 289 22.44 -6.43 28.14
C ILE A 289 23.44 -7.36 27.46
N CYS A 290 23.62 -8.55 28.04
CA CYS A 290 24.38 -9.64 27.45
C CYS A 290 23.48 -10.37 26.46
N TYR A 291 23.88 -10.52 25.19
CA TYR A 291 23.09 -11.25 24.18
C TYR A 291 23.89 -12.34 23.46
N ILE A 292 23.18 -13.36 22.97
CA ILE A 292 23.70 -14.36 22.03
C ILE A 292 22.71 -14.54 20.88
N ILE A 293 23.20 -14.85 19.67
CA ILE A 293 22.33 -15.17 18.52
C ILE A 293 22.24 -16.70 18.41
N THR A 294 21.05 -17.25 18.61
CA THR A 294 20.76 -18.70 18.58
C THR A 294 19.82 -19.12 17.44
N GLY A 295 19.06 -18.19 16.88
CA GLY A 295 18.17 -18.44 15.75
C GLY A 295 18.90 -18.72 14.42
N THR A 296 18.17 -19.30 13.47
CA THR A 296 18.63 -19.54 12.10
C THR A 296 18.47 -18.28 11.25
N PHE A 297 19.31 -17.29 11.52
CA PHE A 297 19.41 -16.04 10.77
C PHE A 297 20.44 -16.13 9.63
N THR A 298 20.16 -15.47 8.51
CA THR A 298 21.13 -15.28 7.42
C THR A 298 22.34 -14.44 7.87
N GLU A 299 23.45 -14.50 7.14
CA GLU A 299 24.65 -13.69 7.47
C GLU A 299 24.36 -12.18 7.46
N GLU A 300 23.47 -11.74 6.58
CA GLU A 300 23.03 -10.34 6.48
C GLU A 300 22.20 -9.92 7.70
N GLU A 301 21.21 -10.73 8.10
CA GLU A 301 20.41 -10.47 9.29
C GLU A 301 21.26 -10.45 10.56
N GLN A 302 22.17 -11.42 10.72
CA GLN A 302 23.09 -11.44 11.86
C GLN A 302 23.99 -10.20 11.91
N LYS A 303 24.45 -9.72 10.75
CA LYS A 303 25.22 -8.48 10.63
C LYS A 303 24.37 -7.27 11.00
N THR A 304 23.11 -7.23 10.61
CA THR A 304 22.17 -6.15 10.95
C THR A 304 21.85 -6.14 12.45
N ILE A 305 21.60 -7.30 13.07
CA ILE A 305 21.43 -7.47 14.52
C ILE A 305 22.65 -6.92 15.26
N ARG A 306 23.85 -7.43 14.97
CA ARG A 306 25.10 -6.99 15.63
C ARG A 306 25.35 -5.49 15.47
N THR A 307 25.15 -4.96 14.27
CA THR A 307 25.40 -3.54 13.96
C THR A 307 24.39 -2.62 14.65
N SER A 308 23.12 -3.01 14.68
CA SER A 308 22.05 -2.25 15.35
C SER A 308 22.30 -2.20 16.86
N LEU A 309 22.57 -3.33 17.49
CA LEU A 309 22.84 -3.43 18.92
C LEU A 309 24.11 -2.68 19.35
N ALA A 310 25.15 -2.68 18.50
CA ALA A 310 26.39 -1.94 18.76
C ALA A 310 26.25 -0.41 18.63
N THR A 311 25.28 0.11 17.88
CA THR A 311 25.20 1.54 17.52
C THR A 311 23.93 2.26 17.99
N GLY A 312 22.83 1.55 18.24
CA GLY A 312 21.53 2.17 18.53
C GLY A 312 21.43 2.90 19.87
N PHE A 313 22.29 2.57 20.84
CA PHE A 313 22.28 3.16 22.19
C PHE A 313 23.31 4.30 22.38
N VAL A 314 23.84 4.85 21.28
CA VAL A 314 24.73 6.03 21.30
C VAL A 314 24.00 7.24 21.90
N GLY A 315 24.70 7.98 22.77
CA GLY A 315 24.10 9.03 23.62
C GLY A 315 23.49 8.50 24.92
N THR A 316 23.65 7.20 25.23
CA THR A 316 23.30 6.62 26.52
C THR A 316 24.45 5.81 27.14
N CYS A 317 24.30 5.38 28.39
CA CYS A 317 25.19 4.38 29.00
C CYS A 317 24.73 2.91 28.82
N LEU A 318 23.55 2.66 28.24
CA LEU A 318 23.06 1.30 27.96
C LEU A 318 23.90 0.63 26.86
N ARG A 319 24.29 -0.63 27.05
CA ARG A 319 25.11 -1.39 26.11
C ARG A 319 24.51 -2.77 25.86
N ALA A 320 24.32 -3.13 24.60
CA ALA A 320 24.03 -4.50 24.20
C ALA A 320 25.33 -5.15 23.68
N ILE A 321 25.82 -6.20 24.35
CA ILE A 321 27.10 -6.85 24.05
C ILE A 321 26.92 -8.32 23.69
N GLU A 322 27.60 -8.78 22.64
CA GLU A 322 27.57 -10.20 22.25
C GLU A 322 28.46 -11.01 23.21
N CYS A 323 27.86 -11.98 23.89
CA CYS A 323 28.49 -12.75 24.94
C CYS A 323 29.14 -14.03 24.42
N LYS A 324 30.31 -14.39 24.97
CA LYS A 324 31.11 -15.54 24.53
C LYS A 324 30.82 -16.84 25.31
N ASP A 325 30.27 -16.72 26.51
CA ASP A 325 29.86 -17.84 27.36
C ASP A 325 28.48 -17.53 27.97
N CYS A 326 27.53 -18.44 27.81
CA CYS A 326 26.15 -18.33 28.31
C CYS A 326 25.94 -18.99 29.68
N CYS A 327 26.98 -19.58 30.26
CA CYS A 327 26.84 -20.63 31.27
C CYS A 327 26.87 -20.17 32.74
N GLY A 328 26.30 -19.01 33.10
CA GLY A 328 26.32 -18.57 34.50
C GLY A 328 25.68 -17.25 34.91
N GLY A 329 24.78 -16.65 34.12
CA GLY A 329 24.18 -15.37 34.47
C GLY A 329 22.95 -15.02 33.64
N ASP A 330 22.52 -13.76 33.79
CA ASP A 330 21.38 -13.19 33.07
C ASP A 330 21.82 -12.85 31.64
N TYR A 331 21.08 -13.30 30.61
CA TYR A 331 21.38 -12.96 29.21
C TYR A 331 20.16 -13.15 28.30
N VAL A 332 20.17 -12.44 27.17
CA VAL A 332 19.17 -12.54 26.09
C VAL A 332 19.64 -13.56 25.04
N PHE A 333 18.80 -14.51 24.64
CA PHE A 333 19.03 -15.33 23.45
C PHE A 333 18.09 -14.92 22.31
N ILE A 334 18.68 -14.48 21.20
CA ILE A 334 17.97 -13.97 20.03
C ILE A 334 17.66 -15.14 19.09
N LYS A 335 16.37 -15.38 18.83
CA LYS A 335 15.85 -16.48 18.02
C LYS A 335 14.82 -15.99 16.98
N ASN A 336 14.38 -16.87 16.08
CA ASN A 336 13.42 -16.58 15.02
C ASN A 336 12.53 -17.79 14.66
N ASP A 337 12.22 -18.64 15.64
CA ASP A 337 11.40 -19.85 15.46
C ASP A 337 9.89 -19.61 15.66
N GLU A 338 9.50 -18.46 16.24
CA GLU A 338 8.10 -18.05 16.42
C GLU A 338 7.71 -16.88 15.49
N PRO A 339 6.45 -16.76 15.05
CA PRO A 339 5.97 -15.59 14.31
C PRO A 339 5.93 -14.32 15.17
N GLY A 340 6.36 -13.19 14.60
CA GLY A 340 6.31 -11.88 15.24
C GLY A 340 7.60 -11.45 15.95
N CYS A 341 7.53 -10.28 16.59
CA CYS A 341 8.63 -9.64 17.29
C CYS A 341 8.19 -9.50 18.75
N LEU A 342 8.95 -10.04 19.71
CA LEU A 342 8.59 -9.97 21.14
C LEU A 342 9.81 -10.11 22.06
N SER A 343 9.70 -9.51 23.24
CA SER A 343 10.74 -9.51 24.26
C SER A 343 10.16 -9.28 25.67
N PRO A 344 10.59 -10.02 26.70
CA PRO A 344 10.19 -9.74 28.08
C PRO A 344 10.60 -8.32 28.50
N VAL A 345 9.67 -7.60 29.12
CA VAL A 345 9.96 -6.28 29.68
C VAL A 345 10.90 -6.41 30.88
N GLY A 346 12.13 -5.94 30.72
CA GLY A 346 13.18 -5.94 31.74
C GLY A 346 14.03 -7.20 31.80
N ARG A 347 15.04 -7.18 32.68
CA ARG A 347 15.87 -8.33 33.02
C ARG A 347 15.04 -9.35 33.79
N VAL A 348 14.94 -10.55 33.25
CA VAL A 348 14.49 -11.76 33.96
C VAL A 348 15.72 -12.47 34.51
N ASP A 349 15.60 -13.14 35.66
CA ASP A 349 16.72 -13.91 36.23
C ASP A 349 17.06 -15.11 35.33
N GLY A 350 18.32 -15.19 34.90
CA GLY A 350 18.83 -16.23 33.99
C GLY A 350 18.61 -15.95 32.49
N PRO A 351 18.53 -16.99 31.65
CA PRO A 351 18.31 -16.84 30.20
C PRO A 351 16.91 -16.31 29.91
N GLN A 352 16.81 -15.25 29.11
CA GLN A 352 15.54 -14.73 28.59
C GLN A 352 15.52 -14.70 27.06
N GLU A 353 14.33 -14.93 26.51
CA GLU A 353 14.10 -14.98 25.07
C GLU A 353 13.97 -13.58 24.46
N LEU A 354 14.43 -13.39 23.23
CA LEU A 354 14.01 -12.28 22.36
C LEU A 354 13.79 -12.87 20.96
N ASN A 355 12.57 -12.81 20.46
CA ASN A 355 12.23 -13.38 19.17
C ASN A 355 12.16 -12.27 18.09
N LEU A 356 12.93 -12.46 17.03
CA LEU A 356 12.89 -11.67 15.80
C LEU A 356 12.46 -12.59 14.65
N GLY A 357 11.16 -12.83 14.52
CA GLY A 357 10.60 -13.61 13.43
C GLY A 357 10.76 -12.94 12.05
N GLU A 358 10.11 -13.52 11.03
CA GLU A 358 10.14 -12.99 9.66
C GLU A 358 9.72 -11.50 9.61
N GLY A 359 10.58 -10.65 9.06
CA GLY A 359 10.36 -9.19 8.99
C GLY A 359 10.75 -8.40 10.25
N CYS A 360 11.26 -9.03 11.31
CA CYS A 360 11.67 -8.35 12.54
C CYS A 360 13.16 -7.93 12.59
N THR A 361 13.95 -8.22 11.54
CA THR A 361 15.40 -8.00 11.50
C THR A 361 15.82 -6.60 11.03
N GLU A 362 14.87 -5.65 10.96
CA GLU A 362 15.12 -4.22 10.73
C GLU A 362 15.71 -3.53 11.97
N LYS A 363 16.54 -2.50 11.76
CA LYS A 363 17.21 -1.74 12.83
C LYS A 363 16.24 -1.23 13.88
N GLY A 364 15.13 -0.61 13.47
CA GLY A 364 14.10 -0.10 14.38
C GLY A 364 13.54 -1.18 15.30
N THR A 365 13.06 -2.29 14.72
CA THR A 365 12.51 -3.43 15.46
C THR A 365 13.53 -4.05 16.43
N ILE A 366 14.78 -4.26 15.99
CA ILE A 366 15.85 -4.79 16.86
C ILE A 366 16.03 -3.90 18.11
N LEU A 367 15.98 -2.58 17.95
CA LEU A 367 16.13 -1.63 19.05
C LEU A 367 14.88 -1.55 19.94
N HIS A 368 13.69 -1.67 19.36
CA HIS A 368 12.41 -1.78 20.09
C HIS A 368 12.41 -2.99 21.04
N GLU A 369 12.66 -4.19 20.53
CA GLU A 369 12.72 -5.42 21.35
C GLU A 369 13.83 -5.36 22.40
N THR A 370 14.94 -4.69 22.09
CA THR A 370 16.03 -4.52 23.06
C THR A 370 15.69 -3.49 24.15
N LEU A 371 14.86 -2.49 23.86
CA LEU A 371 14.34 -1.57 24.87
C LEU A 371 13.29 -2.23 25.76
N HIS A 372 12.47 -3.14 25.22
CA HIS A 372 11.67 -4.05 26.04
C HIS A 372 12.57 -4.84 27.01
N ALA A 373 13.58 -5.55 26.52
CA ALA A 373 14.55 -6.23 27.39
C ALA A 373 15.22 -5.26 28.40
N ALA A 374 15.46 -3.99 28.04
CA ALA A 374 16.00 -2.97 28.94
C ALA A 374 15.03 -2.49 30.04
N GLY A 375 13.74 -2.81 29.95
CA GLY A 375 12.71 -2.49 30.94
C GLY A 375 11.66 -1.46 30.48
N PHE A 376 11.65 -1.07 29.21
CA PHE A 376 10.65 -0.14 28.65
C PHE A 376 9.41 -0.89 28.15
N THR A 377 8.26 -0.23 28.20
CA THR A 377 7.02 -0.74 27.58
C THR A 377 6.67 0.15 26.40
N HIS A 378 5.55 -0.11 25.74
CA HIS A 378 5.10 0.84 24.73
C HIS A 378 4.70 2.20 25.34
N GLU A 379 4.92 3.27 24.58
CA GLU A 379 4.69 4.65 25.02
C GLU A 379 3.18 4.97 25.13
N GLN A 380 2.34 4.49 24.20
CA GLN A 380 0.88 4.70 24.23
C GLN A 380 0.18 4.04 25.41
N ASN A 381 0.86 3.15 26.13
CA ASN A 381 0.32 2.66 27.39
C ASN A 381 0.48 3.69 28.51
N ASN A 382 1.39 4.67 28.46
CA ASN A 382 1.62 5.64 29.55
C ASN A 382 0.29 6.29 30.05
N PRO A 383 -0.05 6.32 31.35
CA PRO A 383 -1.34 6.82 31.81
C PRO A 383 -1.65 8.29 31.57
N ASN A 384 -0.65 9.14 31.32
CA ASN A 384 -0.89 10.51 30.82
C ASN A 384 -0.99 10.56 29.28
N ARG A 385 -0.95 9.44 28.56
CA ARG A 385 -1.11 9.39 27.10
C ARG A 385 -2.39 10.08 26.63
N ASP A 386 -3.48 10.03 27.41
CA ASP A 386 -4.75 10.72 27.08
C ASP A 386 -4.58 12.24 26.99
N ASP A 387 -3.48 12.82 27.48
CA ASP A 387 -3.15 14.23 27.30
C ASP A 387 -2.57 14.51 25.90
N TYR A 388 -1.97 13.50 25.23
CA TYR A 388 -1.18 13.63 24.00
C TYR A 388 -1.73 12.86 22.79
N VAL A 389 -2.37 11.71 23.00
CA VAL A 389 -2.95 10.84 21.97
C VAL A 389 -4.36 10.38 22.36
N ILE A 390 -5.18 10.11 21.35
CA ILE A 390 -6.54 9.59 21.46
C ILE A 390 -6.52 8.15 20.94
N VAL A 391 -7.15 7.22 21.67
CA VAL A 391 -7.40 5.87 21.17
C VAL A 391 -8.80 5.81 20.58
N LEU A 392 -8.91 5.40 19.32
CA LEU A 392 -10.18 5.15 18.63
C LEU A 392 -10.57 3.68 18.83
N GLU A 393 -11.12 3.36 20.00
CA GLU A 393 -11.47 1.98 20.40
C GLU A 393 -12.41 1.28 19.40
N GLU A 394 -13.26 2.05 18.69
CA GLU A 394 -14.14 1.57 17.63
C GLU A 394 -13.42 1.03 16.38
N ASN A 395 -12.14 1.40 16.21
CA ASN A 395 -11.28 0.94 15.13
C ASN A 395 -10.34 -0.19 15.56
N VAL A 396 -10.26 -0.53 16.86
CA VAL A 396 -9.38 -1.59 17.39
C VAL A 396 -10.05 -2.96 17.28
N ILE A 397 -9.28 -4.01 16.98
CA ILE A 397 -9.74 -5.41 17.07
C ILE A 397 -10.20 -5.67 18.51
N PRO A 398 -11.46 -6.09 18.77
CA PRO A 398 -12.02 -6.11 20.13
C PRO A 398 -11.20 -6.88 21.17
N ASP A 399 -10.59 -8.00 20.78
CA ASP A 399 -9.75 -8.82 21.66
C ASP A 399 -8.36 -8.20 21.96
N GLU A 400 -7.93 -7.25 21.14
CA GLU A 400 -6.61 -6.59 21.20
C GLU A 400 -6.69 -5.20 21.89
N LEU A 401 -7.87 -4.75 22.32
CA LEU A 401 -8.06 -3.54 23.17
C LEU A 401 -7.20 -3.58 24.44
N VAL A 402 -6.86 -4.78 24.92
CA VAL A 402 -5.93 -4.98 26.04
C VAL A 402 -4.55 -4.34 25.82
N ASN A 403 -4.09 -4.23 24.57
CA ASN A 403 -2.80 -3.64 24.23
C ASN A 403 -2.81 -2.10 24.33
N PHE A 404 -4.00 -1.48 24.35
CA PHE A 404 -4.21 -0.04 24.54
C PHE A 404 -4.56 0.33 25.99
N GLU A 405 -4.65 -0.65 26.89
CA GLU A 405 -4.90 -0.39 28.32
C GLU A 405 -3.84 0.58 28.85
N LYS A 406 -4.28 1.78 29.23
CA LYS A 406 -3.41 2.73 29.92
C LYS A 406 -2.83 2.13 31.18
N PHE A 407 -1.69 2.65 31.56
CA PHE A 407 -0.87 2.12 32.62
C PHE A 407 -1.06 2.89 33.99
N SER A 408 -0.21 2.80 35.03
CA SER A 408 -0.56 3.02 36.47
C SER A 408 0.60 3.66 37.24
N PRO A 409 0.40 4.65 38.12
CA PRO A 409 1.48 5.31 38.87
C PRO A 409 2.57 4.42 39.48
N ASP A 410 2.22 3.24 39.96
CA ASP A 410 3.07 2.51 40.91
C ASP A 410 4.00 1.45 40.29
N TYR A 411 3.75 0.99 39.06
CA TYR A 411 4.54 -0.07 38.43
C TYR A 411 5.70 0.50 37.60
N VAL A 412 5.51 1.67 36.98
CA VAL A 412 6.49 2.30 36.07
C VAL A 412 6.35 3.84 36.11
N THR A 413 7.37 4.57 35.66
CA THR A 413 7.45 6.05 35.62
C THR A 413 7.99 6.53 34.26
N SER A 414 7.72 7.79 33.86
CA SER A 414 8.46 8.43 32.75
C SER A 414 9.81 9.03 33.18
N PHE A 415 10.20 8.83 34.45
CA PHE A 415 11.36 9.45 35.10
C PHE A 415 11.36 10.98 35.09
N GLY A 416 10.21 11.62 34.82
CA GLY A 416 10.08 13.07 34.65
C GLY A 416 10.31 13.56 33.21
N ALA A 417 10.64 12.66 32.27
CA ALA A 417 10.67 12.97 30.85
C ALA A 417 9.24 13.24 30.31
N PRO A 418 9.11 14.08 29.26
CA PRO A 418 7.84 14.30 28.57
C PRO A 418 7.36 13.02 27.84
N TYR A 419 6.07 13.03 27.46
CA TYR A 419 5.52 12.04 26.54
C TYR A 419 6.15 12.20 25.16
N ASP A 420 6.44 11.09 24.48
CA ASP A 420 7.13 11.09 23.19
C ASP A 420 6.35 10.35 22.11
N VAL A 421 5.57 11.11 21.33
CA VAL A 421 4.85 10.62 20.15
C VAL A 421 5.82 10.00 19.11
N CYS A 422 7.09 10.41 19.13
CA CYS A 422 8.17 9.93 18.28
C CYS A 422 9.11 8.95 18.99
N SER A 423 8.63 8.28 20.05
CA SER A 423 9.37 7.20 20.70
C SER A 423 9.42 5.99 19.78
N ILE A 424 10.57 5.33 19.71
CA ILE A 424 10.67 4.01 19.06
C ILE A 424 9.76 2.97 19.74
N MET A 425 9.35 3.21 20.98
CA MET A 425 8.40 2.38 21.74
C MET A 425 6.93 2.77 21.51
N HIS A 426 6.62 3.79 20.71
CA HIS A 426 5.23 4.14 20.41
C HIS A 426 4.68 3.21 19.32
N TYR A 427 3.46 2.68 19.49
CA TYR A 427 2.74 2.05 18.39
C TYR A 427 2.52 3.00 17.22
N ASP A 428 2.51 2.45 16.02
CA ASP A 428 2.04 3.16 14.85
C ASP A 428 0.55 3.51 14.97
N GLU A 429 0.10 4.45 14.14
CA GLU A 429 -1.27 4.96 14.18
C GLU A 429 -2.34 3.90 13.83
N CYS A 430 -1.92 2.76 13.29
CA CYS A 430 -2.72 1.70 12.69
C CYS A 430 -2.69 0.37 13.44
N SER A 431 -1.85 0.27 14.49
CA SER A 431 -1.66 -0.91 15.32
C SER A 431 -3.00 -1.52 15.72
N PHE A 432 -3.16 -2.84 15.52
CA PHE A 432 -4.39 -3.60 15.83
C PHE A 432 -5.70 -3.05 15.24
N SER A 433 -5.65 -2.31 14.12
CA SER A 433 -6.85 -1.83 13.45
C SER A 433 -7.68 -2.99 12.87
N VAL A 434 -9.01 -2.94 13.08
CA VAL A 434 -10.00 -3.93 12.61
C VAL A 434 -10.60 -3.56 11.25
N ASN A 435 -10.50 -2.29 10.87
CA ASN A 435 -11.26 -1.71 9.76
C ASN A 435 -10.42 -0.80 8.86
N GLY A 436 -9.09 -0.83 9.00
CA GLY A 436 -8.18 -0.01 8.22
C GLY A 436 -8.27 1.48 8.53
N LYS A 437 -8.61 1.86 9.76
CA LYS A 437 -8.58 3.26 10.23
C LYS A 437 -7.65 3.40 11.43
N LYS A 438 -7.19 4.63 11.71
CA LYS A 438 -6.35 4.89 12.88
C LYS A 438 -6.97 4.30 14.14
N THR A 439 -6.15 3.62 14.93
CA THR A 439 -6.46 3.26 16.33
C THR A 439 -5.83 4.26 17.30
N LEU A 440 -4.79 4.99 16.88
CA LEU A 440 -4.14 6.05 17.63
C LEU A 440 -4.12 7.36 16.82
N LEU A 441 -4.50 8.45 17.46
CA LEU A 441 -4.48 9.80 16.91
C LEU A 441 -3.62 10.70 17.82
N PRO A 442 -2.52 11.29 17.34
CA PRO A 442 -1.84 12.34 18.09
C PRO A 442 -2.72 13.61 18.11
N LYS A 443 -2.78 14.30 19.26
CA LYS A 443 -3.57 15.53 19.39
C LYS A 443 -2.94 16.74 18.72
N GLU A 444 -1.61 16.73 18.62
CA GLU A 444 -0.79 17.74 17.96
C GLU A 444 0.02 17.04 16.86
N PRO A 445 0.18 17.62 15.66
CA PRO A 445 0.90 16.98 14.56
C PRO A 445 2.36 16.64 14.96
N PRO A 446 2.79 15.36 14.90
CA PRO A 446 4.17 14.98 15.16
C PRO A 446 5.09 15.39 14.01
N ASN A 447 6.39 15.50 14.30
CA ASN A 447 7.44 15.72 13.31
C ASN A 447 8.10 14.40 12.84
N CYS A 448 7.38 13.29 12.96
CA CYS A 448 7.82 11.93 12.67
C CYS A 448 6.62 11.07 12.25
N THR A 449 6.89 9.93 11.62
CA THR A 449 5.90 8.85 11.46
C THR A 449 5.87 7.99 12.72
N MET A 450 4.73 7.93 13.40
CA MET A 450 4.57 7.15 14.63
C MET A 450 4.82 5.65 14.36
N GLY A 451 5.55 4.97 15.24
CA GLY A 451 5.88 3.54 15.13
C GLY A 451 6.86 3.13 14.03
N PHE A 452 7.19 4.01 13.08
CA PHE A 452 8.12 3.72 11.97
C PHE A 452 9.46 4.43 12.14
N ILE A 453 10.20 4.05 13.19
CA ILE A 453 11.40 4.78 13.65
C ILE A 453 12.61 3.83 13.72
N ASN A 454 13.70 4.19 13.04
CA ASN A 454 14.91 3.37 12.93
C ASN A 454 16.02 3.68 13.95
N GLU A 455 15.83 4.67 14.84
CA GLU A 455 16.77 5.08 15.87
C GLU A 455 16.04 5.52 17.14
N LEU A 456 16.71 5.47 18.31
CA LEU A 456 16.17 6.03 19.55
C LEU A 456 16.01 7.56 19.41
N SER A 457 14.84 8.07 19.77
CA SER A 457 14.56 9.50 19.85
C SER A 457 15.44 10.19 20.91
N PRO A 458 15.53 11.54 20.92
CA PRO A 458 16.17 12.27 22.02
C PRO A 458 15.54 11.97 23.39
N ILE A 459 14.22 11.73 23.44
CA ILE A 459 13.48 11.46 24.68
C ILE A 459 13.63 9.98 25.08
N ASP A 460 13.73 9.04 24.14
CA ASP A 460 14.10 7.64 24.43
C ASP A 460 15.46 7.58 25.12
N ARG A 461 16.47 8.29 24.57
CA ARG A 461 17.81 8.39 25.17
C ARG A 461 17.77 9.01 26.56
N LEU A 462 16.99 10.09 26.74
CA LEU A 462 16.77 10.71 28.05
C LEU A 462 16.14 9.72 29.05
N LYS A 463 15.09 8.99 28.67
CA LYS A 463 14.43 7.98 29.50
C LYS A 463 15.39 6.85 29.89
N VAL A 464 16.18 6.34 28.95
CA VAL A 464 17.25 5.36 29.23
C VAL A 464 18.27 5.93 30.22
N ASN A 465 18.71 7.17 30.03
CA ASN A 465 19.70 7.81 30.89
C ASN A 465 19.20 8.05 32.32
N LEU A 466 17.93 8.44 32.46
CA LEU A 466 17.27 8.60 33.77
C LEU A 466 16.99 7.25 34.45
N MET A 467 16.60 6.21 33.70
CA MET A 467 16.35 4.87 34.24
C MET A 467 17.64 4.19 34.73
N TYR A 468 18.75 4.35 33.99
CA TYR A 468 20.04 3.73 34.30
C TYR A 468 21.01 4.65 35.07
N ASN A 469 20.58 5.85 35.46
CA ASN A 469 21.39 6.87 36.17
C ASN A 469 22.73 7.13 35.44
N CYS A 470 22.70 7.31 34.12
CA CYS A 470 23.90 7.53 33.32
C CYS A 470 24.56 8.88 33.68
N THR A 471 25.79 8.83 34.19
CA THR A 471 26.53 10.00 34.72
C THR A 471 26.95 11.01 33.67
N ASP A 472 27.12 10.58 32.43
CA ASP A 472 27.83 11.33 31.39
C ASP A 472 26.91 12.23 30.55
N TYR A 473 25.61 12.23 30.82
CA TYR A 473 24.59 12.96 30.04
C TYR A 473 24.45 14.46 30.41
N LEU A 474 24.99 14.89 31.55
CA LEU A 474 24.81 16.25 32.08
C LEU A 474 25.84 17.29 31.55
N LEU A 475 26.62 16.96 30.52
CA LEU A 475 27.76 17.79 30.06
C LEU A 475 27.52 18.60 28.77
N ASP A 476 26.46 18.33 28.00
CA ASP A 476 26.20 18.98 26.70
C ASP A 476 25.02 19.99 26.76
N CYS A 477 24.94 20.80 27.82
CA CYS A 477 23.95 21.88 27.98
C CYS A 477 24.59 23.16 28.52
N ASP A 478 25.45 23.78 27.71
CA ASP A 478 25.95 25.17 27.82
C ASP A 478 25.76 25.90 26.46
#